data_AF-A0A2N6DTJ6-F1
#
_entry.id   AF-A0A2N6DTJ6-F1
#
_cell.length_a   1.000
_cell.length_b   1.000
_cell.length_c   1.000
_cell.angle_alpha   90.00
_cell.angle_beta   90.00
_cell.angle_gamma   90.00
#
_symmetry.space_group_name_H-M   'P 1'
#
loop_
_entity.id
_entity.type
_entity.pdbx_description
1 polymer ?
#
loop_
_entity_poly.entity_id
_entity_poly.type
_entity_poly.pdbx_seq_one_letter_code
_entity_poly.pdbx_strand_id
1 'polypeptide(L)'
;KALYLAATNPLVDFPESSRWRKALAKVDFLVVQDILASDLTTLANVVLPGAATTEKRGSVTSLDNRVNNLRIAVDPPGEARPDLAILADLLARVTDKPAPSDAAIRQEMFELGGVYSDVCQILEQRPFCWKEAYAPANQSLTAAQPELKAAPAADLQLLIGKSRFQFGFSTTFSKAVADLENEGVIEISADDAAKLGVADGGRISLTGPAGSTTGSVKVSTQQPAGLMFAPYNYAALNVQQVAAAGSNSVAVKAAKA
;
A
#
# COMPACT_ATOMS: atom_id res chain seq x y z
N LYS A 1 -4.54 -23.83 -10.04
CA LYS A 1 -5.33 -22.67 -9.54
C LYS A 1 -4.53 -21.41 -9.78
N ALA A 2 -5.16 -20.33 -10.26
CA ALA A 2 -4.46 -19.08 -10.59
C ALA A 2 -4.79 -17.96 -9.61
N LEU A 3 -3.85 -17.04 -9.38
CA LEU A 3 -4.05 -15.79 -8.65
C LEU A 3 -3.62 -14.61 -9.52
N TYR A 4 -4.46 -13.58 -9.60
CA TYR A 4 -4.16 -12.33 -10.27
C TYR A 4 -4.00 -11.22 -9.22
N LEU A 5 -2.80 -10.68 -9.07
CA LEU A 5 -2.53 -9.54 -8.20
C LEU A 5 -2.33 -8.30 -9.06
N ALA A 6 -3.14 -7.27 -8.83
CA ALA A 6 -3.06 -6.00 -9.54
C ALA A 6 -2.80 -4.86 -8.56
N ALA A 7 -1.77 -4.06 -8.85
CA ALA A 7 -1.42 -2.84 -8.11
C ALA A 7 -1.35 -3.04 -6.57
N THR A 8 -0.81 -4.17 -6.13
CA THR A 8 -0.67 -4.51 -4.71
C THR A 8 0.55 -5.39 -4.47
N ASN A 9 1.30 -5.11 -3.39
CA ASN A 9 2.46 -5.90 -3.02
C ASN A 9 2.38 -6.39 -1.56
N PRO A 10 1.82 -7.60 -1.32
CA PRO A 10 1.70 -8.15 0.03
C PRO A 10 3.06 -8.53 0.66
N LEU A 11 4.16 -8.51 -0.11
CA LEU A 11 5.50 -8.75 0.43
C LEU A 11 6.09 -7.51 1.13
N VAL A 12 5.51 -6.33 0.89
CA VAL A 12 5.97 -5.06 1.47
C VAL A 12 4.88 -4.42 2.32
N ASP A 13 3.65 -4.37 1.81
CA ASP A 13 2.59 -3.55 2.42
C ASP A 13 1.82 -4.29 3.53
N PHE A 14 1.84 -5.61 3.54
CA PHE A 14 0.96 -6.42 4.39
C PHE A 14 1.73 -7.03 5.57
N PRO A 15 1.11 -7.11 6.78
CA PRO A 15 1.70 -7.81 7.91
C PRO A 15 1.92 -9.28 7.58
N GLU A 16 2.84 -9.92 8.30
CA GLU A 16 3.25 -11.30 8.08
C GLU A 16 3.73 -11.55 6.64
N SER A 17 4.53 -10.64 6.05
CA SER A 17 5.00 -10.75 4.66
C SER A 17 5.69 -12.08 4.34
N SER A 18 6.35 -12.71 5.32
CA SER A 18 6.89 -14.07 5.23
C SER A 18 5.84 -15.16 4.99
N ARG A 19 4.65 -15.03 5.60
CA ARG A 19 3.50 -15.93 5.35
C ARG A 19 2.98 -15.73 3.93
N TRP A 20 2.89 -14.48 3.46
CA TRP A 20 2.50 -14.17 2.09
C TRP A 20 3.48 -14.76 1.07
N ARG A 21 4.79 -14.60 1.27
CA ARG A 21 5.81 -15.21 0.40
C ARG A 21 5.63 -16.73 0.29
N LYS A 22 5.43 -17.42 1.42
CA LYS A 22 5.19 -18.87 1.45
C LYS A 22 3.89 -19.27 0.77
N ALA A 23 2.84 -18.44 0.87
CA ALA A 23 1.57 -18.70 0.22
C ALA A 23 1.66 -18.51 -1.30
N LEU A 24 2.30 -17.42 -1.75
CA LEU A 24 2.50 -17.11 -3.16
C LEU A 24 3.35 -18.17 -3.87
N ALA A 25 4.39 -18.71 -3.20
CA ALA A 25 5.20 -19.79 -3.73
C ALA A 25 4.43 -21.12 -3.97
N LYS A 26 3.21 -21.26 -3.42
CA LYS A 26 2.33 -22.42 -3.62
C LYS A 26 1.26 -22.19 -4.68
N VAL A 27 1.18 -21.00 -5.26
CA VAL A 27 0.22 -20.68 -6.31
C VAL A 27 0.71 -21.31 -7.62
N ASP A 28 -0.12 -22.15 -8.25
CA ASP A 28 0.28 -22.83 -9.49
C ASP A 28 0.53 -21.86 -10.65
N PHE A 29 -0.22 -20.75 -10.69
CA PHE A 29 -0.09 -19.71 -11.72
C PHE A 29 -0.37 -18.32 -11.14
N LEU A 30 0.68 -17.53 -10.94
CA LEU A 30 0.65 -16.18 -10.40
C LEU A 30 0.83 -15.15 -11.54
N VAL A 31 -0.17 -14.28 -11.70
CA VAL A 31 -0.09 -13.09 -12.56
C VAL A 31 0.09 -11.87 -11.68
N VAL A 32 1.08 -11.05 -11.99
CA VAL A 32 1.33 -9.77 -11.31
C VAL A 32 1.21 -8.64 -12.32
N GLN A 33 0.25 -7.76 -12.10
CA GLN A 33 0.09 -6.52 -12.84
C GLN A 33 0.54 -5.36 -11.97
N ASP A 34 1.66 -4.73 -12.33
CA ASP A 34 2.27 -3.66 -11.56
C ASP A 34 2.95 -2.65 -12.50
N ILE A 35 3.26 -1.47 -11.95
CA ILE A 35 3.95 -0.38 -12.64
C ILE A 35 5.46 -0.40 -12.35
N LEU A 36 5.91 -1.17 -11.36
CA LEU A 36 7.30 -1.23 -10.92
C LEU A 36 7.76 -2.68 -10.70
N ALA A 37 9.03 -2.94 -11.00
CA ALA A 37 9.68 -4.21 -10.67
C ALA A 37 9.85 -4.36 -9.16
N SER A 38 9.66 -5.58 -8.65
CA SER A 38 9.81 -5.90 -7.23
C SER A 38 10.08 -7.39 -6.99
N ASP A 39 10.39 -7.75 -5.75
CA ASP A 39 10.43 -9.13 -5.28
C ASP A 39 9.16 -9.93 -5.59
N LEU A 40 8.01 -9.27 -5.72
CA LEU A 40 6.77 -9.94 -6.09
C LEU A 40 6.76 -10.32 -7.57
N THR A 41 7.25 -9.44 -8.44
CA THR A 41 7.31 -9.69 -9.89
C THR A 41 8.25 -10.84 -10.23
N THR A 42 9.28 -11.10 -9.42
CA THR A 42 10.20 -12.23 -9.63
C THR A 42 9.58 -13.58 -9.25
N LEU A 43 8.51 -13.59 -8.44
CA LEU A 43 7.75 -14.80 -8.11
C LEU A 43 6.66 -15.12 -9.15
N ALA A 44 6.32 -14.17 -10.02
CA ALA A 44 5.21 -14.30 -10.94
C ALA A 44 5.54 -15.23 -12.12
N ASN A 45 4.55 -15.97 -12.60
CA ASN A 45 4.65 -16.68 -13.87
C ASN A 45 4.52 -15.73 -15.05
N VAL A 46 3.70 -14.68 -14.89
CA VAL A 46 3.48 -13.63 -15.88
C VAL A 46 3.46 -12.27 -15.18
N VAL A 47 4.22 -11.33 -15.72
CA VAL A 47 4.18 -9.92 -15.33
C VAL A 47 3.51 -9.12 -16.44
N LEU A 48 2.48 -8.35 -16.10
CA LEU A 48 1.76 -7.49 -17.03
C LEU A 48 2.04 -6.02 -16.67
N PRO A 49 2.78 -5.26 -17.50
CA PRO A 49 3.15 -3.89 -17.17
C PRO A 49 1.94 -2.95 -17.25
N GLY A 50 1.54 -2.40 -16.11
CA GLY A 50 0.47 -1.40 -16.03
C GLY A 50 0.99 0.01 -16.34
N ALA A 51 0.10 0.90 -16.77
CA ALA A 51 0.39 2.33 -16.91
C ALA A 51 0.20 3.06 -15.56
N ALA A 52 1.10 3.97 -15.22
CA ALA A 52 1.05 4.80 -14.03
C ALA A 52 -0.05 5.90 -14.11
N THR A 53 -0.27 6.62 -13.01
CA THR A 53 -1.37 7.58 -12.86
C THR A 53 -1.43 8.66 -13.96
N THR A 54 -0.27 9.16 -14.42
CA THR A 54 -0.18 10.22 -15.44
C THR A 54 -0.14 9.69 -16.88
N GLU A 55 -0.14 8.37 -17.05
CA GLU A 55 0.00 7.68 -18.34
C GLU A 55 -1.33 7.15 -18.89
N LYS A 56 -2.42 7.28 -18.11
CA LYS A 56 -3.74 6.73 -18.45
C LYS A 56 -4.88 7.69 -18.14
N ARG A 57 -6.01 7.45 -18.78
CA ARG A 57 -7.30 8.10 -18.45
C ARG A 57 -7.98 7.36 -17.31
N GLY A 58 -8.80 8.07 -16.55
CA GLY A 58 -9.59 7.49 -15.47
C GLY A 58 -10.10 8.54 -14.52
N SER A 59 -10.46 8.12 -13.31
CA SER A 59 -10.86 9.04 -12.25
C SER A 59 -10.38 8.53 -10.88
N VAL A 60 -10.24 9.46 -9.93
CA VAL A 60 -9.95 9.16 -8.53
C VAL A 60 -10.88 9.93 -7.61
N THR A 61 -11.39 9.26 -6.59
CA THR A 61 -12.27 9.86 -5.58
C THR A 61 -11.46 10.19 -4.33
N SER A 62 -11.44 11.47 -3.97
CA SER A 62 -10.81 11.98 -2.74
C SER A 62 -11.69 11.70 -1.52
N LEU A 63 -11.12 11.82 -0.32
CA LEU A 63 -11.82 11.56 0.96
C LEU A 63 -13.01 12.49 1.21
N ASP A 64 -13.02 13.68 0.60
CA ASP A 64 -14.11 14.66 0.62
C ASP A 64 -15.20 14.38 -0.43
N ASN A 65 -15.24 13.16 -1.00
CA ASN A 65 -16.12 12.72 -2.08
C ASN A 65 -15.92 13.47 -3.42
N ARG A 66 -14.82 14.20 -3.59
CA ARG A 66 -14.50 14.83 -4.86
C ARG A 66 -13.93 13.83 -5.85
N VAL A 67 -14.58 13.68 -6.99
CA VAL A 67 -14.11 12.83 -8.10
C VAL A 67 -13.32 13.70 -9.07
N ASN A 68 -12.05 13.36 -9.26
CA ASN A 68 -11.12 14.08 -10.12
C ASN A 68 -10.85 13.27 -11.38
N ASN A 69 -10.72 13.95 -12.51
CA ASN A 69 -10.42 13.31 -13.79
C ASN A 69 -8.89 13.12 -13.96
N LEU A 70 -8.48 11.91 -14.30
CA LEU A 70 -7.11 11.61 -14.71
C LEU A 70 -6.98 11.79 -16.23
N ARG A 71 -6.01 12.60 -16.64
CA ARG A 71 -5.69 12.86 -18.05
C ARG A 71 -4.31 12.29 -18.35
N ILE A 72 -4.14 11.81 -19.57
CA ILE A 72 -2.83 11.39 -20.08
C ILE A 72 -1.97 12.65 -20.22
N ALA A 73 -0.86 12.68 -19.50
CA ALA A 73 0.14 13.73 -19.58
C ALA A 73 1.39 13.27 -20.35
N VAL A 74 1.69 11.97 -20.29
CA VAL A 74 2.82 11.31 -20.96
C VAL A 74 2.36 9.94 -21.45
N ASP A 75 3.00 9.40 -22.48
CA ASP A 75 2.70 8.05 -22.95
C ASP A 75 3.25 6.99 -21.96
N PRO A 76 2.57 5.85 -21.80
CA PRO A 76 3.11 4.73 -21.03
C PRO A 76 4.47 4.27 -21.58
N PRO A 77 5.43 3.91 -20.72
CA PRO A 77 6.76 3.48 -21.17
C PRO A 77 6.72 2.05 -21.75
N GLY A 78 7.46 1.84 -22.84
CA GLY A 78 7.66 0.51 -23.43
C GLY A 78 6.34 -0.16 -23.83
N GLU A 79 6.05 -1.32 -23.23
CA GLU A 79 4.83 -2.09 -23.48
C GLU A 79 3.76 -1.90 -22.40
N ALA A 80 3.93 -0.90 -21.51
CA ALA A 80 2.97 -0.62 -20.46
C ALA A 80 1.61 -0.23 -21.06
N ARG A 81 0.53 -0.74 -20.46
CA ARG A 81 -0.84 -0.50 -20.92
C ARG A 81 -1.73 -0.06 -19.76
N PRO A 82 -2.75 0.79 -20.01
CA PRO A 82 -3.78 1.07 -19.00
C PRO A 82 -4.38 -0.22 -18.46
N ASP A 83 -4.57 -0.30 -17.14
CA ASP A 83 -5.02 -1.53 -16.47
C ASP A 83 -6.30 -2.08 -17.07
N LEU A 84 -7.23 -1.18 -17.42
CA LEU A 84 -8.50 -1.54 -18.02
C LEU A 84 -8.34 -2.21 -19.39
N ALA A 85 -7.38 -1.76 -20.21
CA ALA A 85 -7.12 -2.37 -21.51
C ALA A 85 -6.55 -3.78 -21.37
N ILE A 86 -5.69 -4.00 -20.36
CA ILE A 86 -5.16 -5.33 -20.04
C ILE A 86 -6.30 -6.27 -19.62
N LEU A 87 -7.16 -5.81 -18.71
CA LEU A 87 -8.29 -6.60 -18.20
C LEU A 87 -9.34 -6.88 -19.28
N ALA A 88 -9.63 -5.90 -20.14
CA ALA A 88 -10.59 -6.04 -21.24
C ALA A 88 -10.11 -7.05 -22.29
N ASP A 89 -8.82 -7.01 -22.65
CA ASP A 89 -8.21 -8.02 -23.52
C ASP A 89 -8.23 -9.41 -22.89
N LEU A 90 -7.93 -9.50 -21.59
CA LEU A 90 -7.98 -10.77 -20.87
C LEU A 90 -9.40 -11.34 -20.90
N LEU A 91 -10.41 -10.50 -20.59
CA LEU A 91 -11.82 -10.89 -20.63
C LEU A 91 -12.20 -11.42 -22.01
N ALA A 92 -11.82 -10.74 -23.08
CA ALA A 92 -12.13 -11.15 -24.45
C ALA A 92 -11.40 -12.44 -24.89
N ARG A 93 -10.32 -12.83 -24.20
CA ARG A 93 -9.57 -14.07 -24.48
C ARG A 93 -10.08 -15.26 -23.66
N VAL A 94 -10.52 -15.00 -22.43
CA VAL A 94 -11.01 -16.05 -21.51
C VAL A 94 -12.52 -16.26 -21.62
N THR A 95 -13.21 -15.38 -22.33
CA THR A 95 -14.63 -15.46 -22.63
C THR A 95 -14.84 -15.28 -24.12
N ASP A 96 -15.93 -15.81 -24.66
CA ASP A 96 -16.35 -15.55 -26.05
C ASP A 96 -17.09 -14.19 -26.20
N LYS A 97 -16.87 -13.25 -25.27
CA LYS A 97 -17.51 -11.93 -25.28
C LYS A 97 -16.53 -10.87 -25.77
N PRO A 98 -17.00 -9.84 -26.49
CA PRO A 98 -16.15 -8.71 -26.85
C PRO A 98 -15.70 -7.95 -25.60
N ALA A 99 -14.51 -7.36 -25.69
CA ALA A 99 -14.01 -6.41 -24.69
C ALA A 99 -14.98 -5.22 -24.57
N PRO A 100 -15.49 -4.90 -23.37
CA PRO A 100 -16.37 -3.75 -23.19
C PRO A 100 -15.58 -2.45 -23.34
N SER A 101 -16.24 -1.41 -23.85
CA SER A 101 -15.66 -0.06 -23.91
C SER A 101 -15.70 0.61 -22.54
N ASP A 102 -14.79 1.56 -22.29
CA ASP A 102 -14.80 2.38 -21.07
C ASP A 102 -16.16 3.02 -20.81
N ALA A 103 -16.86 3.46 -21.86
CA ALA A 103 -18.19 4.05 -21.75
C ALA A 103 -19.24 3.04 -21.28
N ALA A 104 -19.20 1.80 -21.81
CA ALA A 104 -20.12 0.74 -21.43
C ALA A 104 -19.91 0.31 -19.97
N ILE A 105 -18.66 0.12 -19.55
CA ILE A 105 -18.32 -0.22 -18.15
C ILE A 105 -18.81 0.88 -17.21
N ARG A 106 -18.59 2.13 -17.60
CA ARG A 106 -18.99 3.28 -16.78
C ARG A 106 -20.51 3.38 -16.66
N GLN A 107 -21.24 3.14 -17.75
CA GLN A 107 -22.70 3.09 -17.73
C GLN A 107 -23.21 1.98 -16.81
N GLU A 108 -22.65 0.78 -16.91
CA GLU A 108 -23.00 -0.35 -16.03
C GLU A 108 -22.74 -0.02 -14.55
N MET A 109 -21.61 0.64 -14.25
CA MET A 109 -21.31 1.12 -12.89
C MET A 109 -22.36 2.12 -12.36
N PHE A 110 -22.97 2.96 -13.24
CA PHE A 110 -24.04 3.87 -12.82
C PHE A 110 -25.33 3.12 -12.53
N GLU A 111 -25.72 2.23 -13.43
CA GLU A 111 -26.96 1.46 -13.32
C GLU A 111 -26.97 0.58 -12.07
N LEU A 112 -25.82 -0.03 -11.73
CA LEU A 112 -25.69 -0.90 -10.55
C LEU A 112 -25.39 -0.13 -9.26
N GLY A 113 -24.57 0.92 -9.35
CA GLY A 113 -23.99 1.56 -8.18
C GLY A 113 -24.85 2.67 -7.58
N GLY A 114 -25.64 3.40 -8.38
CA GLY A 114 -26.44 4.58 -7.98
C GLY A 114 -25.62 5.79 -7.49
N VAL A 115 -24.36 5.57 -7.11
CA VAL A 115 -23.48 6.44 -6.33
C VAL A 115 -22.55 7.29 -7.22
N TYR A 116 -22.58 7.12 -8.54
CA TYR A 116 -21.77 7.89 -9.50
C TYR A 116 -22.60 8.49 -10.65
N SER A 117 -23.93 8.42 -10.56
CA SER A 117 -24.88 8.73 -11.64
C SER A 117 -24.83 10.20 -12.12
N ASP A 118 -24.54 11.13 -11.21
CA ASP A 118 -24.43 12.58 -11.44
C ASP A 118 -22.99 13.05 -11.76
N VAL A 119 -22.01 12.26 -11.36
CA VAL A 119 -20.59 12.61 -11.37
C VAL A 119 -20.04 12.72 -12.80
N CYS A 120 -20.22 11.70 -13.65
CA CYS A 120 -19.34 11.55 -14.81
C CYS A 120 -19.76 12.28 -16.09
N GLN A 121 -21.04 12.64 -16.27
CA GLN A 121 -21.43 13.45 -17.45
C GLN A 121 -20.71 14.82 -17.44
N ILE A 122 -20.35 15.28 -16.25
CA ILE A 122 -19.73 16.57 -16.01
C ILE A 122 -18.19 16.48 -16.05
N LEU A 123 -17.59 15.33 -15.76
CA LEU A 123 -16.12 15.17 -15.70
C LEU A 123 -15.40 15.32 -17.05
N GLU A 124 -16.12 15.18 -18.16
CA GLU A 124 -15.57 15.49 -19.49
C GLU A 124 -15.53 17.01 -19.73
N GLN A 125 -16.38 17.76 -19.02
CA GLN A 125 -16.53 19.22 -19.15
C GLN A 125 -15.80 19.99 -18.04
N ARG A 126 -15.56 19.36 -16.88
CA ARG A 126 -14.94 19.98 -15.69
C ARG A 126 -13.79 19.12 -15.16
N PRO A 127 -12.79 19.74 -14.51
CA PRO A 127 -11.63 19.01 -13.97
C PRO A 127 -12.01 18.02 -12.84
N PHE A 128 -13.10 18.31 -12.14
CA PHE A 128 -13.64 17.46 -11.07
C PHE A 128 -15.14 17.73 -10.89
N CYS A 129 -15.79 16.88 -10.11
CA CYS A 129 -17.12 17.11 -9.56
C CYS A 129 -17.23 16.49 -8.17
N TRP A 130 -18.32 16.77 -7.45
CA TRP A 130 -18.59 16.12 -6.17
C TRP A 130 -19.62 15.04 -6.37
N LYS A 131 -19.33 13.90 -5.76
CA LYS A 131 -20.30 12.84 -5.57
C LYS A 131 -21.19 13.19 -4.38
N GLU A 132 -22.49 12.93 -4.49
CA GLU A 132 -23.39 13.03 -3.35
C GLU A 132 -22.92 12.11 -2.20
N ALA A 133 -22.68 12.70 -1.04
CA ALA A 133 -22.28 11.96 0.15
C ALA A 133 -23.50 11.19 0.68
N TYR A 134 -23.26 9.98 1.21
CA TYR A 134 -24.31 9.26 1.91
C TYR A 134 -24.82 10.09 3.10
N ALA A 135 -26.09 10.44 3.06
CA ALA A 135 -26.79 11.09 4.16
C ALA A 135 -27.60 10.03 4.94
N PRO A 136 -27.16 9.63 6.15
CA PRO A 136 -27.95 8.71 6.96
C PRO A 136 -29.28 9.36 7.33
N ALA A 137 -30.33 8.54 7.45
CA ALA A 137 -31.61 9.01 7.95
C ALA A 137 -31.43 9.66 9.35
N ASN A 138 -32.27 10.66 9.65
CA ASN A 138 -32.18 11.36 10.93
C ASN A 138 -32.27 10.36 12.09
N GLN A 139 -31.35 10.47 13.06
CA GLN A 139 -31.24 9.59 14.22
C GLN A 139 -31.03 8.09 13.90
N SER A 140 -30.61 7.72 12.69
CA SER A 140 -30.37 6.31 12.31
C SER A 140 -28.98 5.76 12.69
N LEU A 141 -28.03 6.64 13.01
CA LEU A 141 -26.69 6.22 13.40
C LEU A 141 -26.68 5.69 14.83
N THR A 142 -26.16 4.48 15.01
CA THR A 142 -25.88 3.92 16.34
C THR A 142 -24.42 4.20 16.69
N ALA A 143 -24.17 4.75 17.88
CA ALA A 143 -22.81 4.95 18.36
C ALA A 143 -22.12 3.60 18.55
N ALA A 144 -21.05 3.35 17.80
CA ALA A 144 -20.18 2.21 18.04
C ALA A 144 -19.31 2.51 19.27
N GLN A 145 -19.33 1.60 20.26
CA GLN A 145 -18.39 1.61 21.39
C GLN A 145 -17.36 0.51 21.12
N PRO A 146 -16.24 0.81 20.43
CA PRO A 146 -15.23 -0.19 20.17
C PRO A 146 -14.64 -0.66 21.50
N GLU A 147 -14.41 -1.97 21.62
CA GLU A 147 -13.63 -2.52 22.72
C GLU A 147 -12.18 -2.03 22.60
N LEU A 148 -11.77 -1.15 23.50
CA LEU A 148 -10.37 -0.70 23.58
C LEU A 148 -9.54 -1.80 24.22
N LYS A 149 -8.84 -2.58 23.40
CA LYS A 149 -7.87 -3.57 23.87
C LYS A 149 -6.56 -2.87 24.17
N ALA A 150 -6.15 -2.89 25.44
CA ALA A 150 -4.83 -2.43 25.83
C ALA A 150 -3.76 -3.27 25.13
N ALA A 151 -2.71 -2.62 24.64
CA ALA A 151 -1.55 -3.33 24.13
C ALA A 151 -0.92 -4.17 25.26
N PRO A 152 -0.39 -5.37 24.96
CA PRO A 152 0.36 -6.14 25.95
C PRO A 152 1.49 -5.31 26.54
N ALA A 153 1.70 -5.38 27.85
CA ALA A 153 2.86 -4.75 28.48
C ALA A 153 4.14 -5.34 27.88
N ALA A 154 5.00 -4.48 27.36
CA ALA A 154 6.29 -4.86 26.80
C ALA A 154 7.29 -3.74 27.08
N ASP A 155 8.55 -4.12 27.29
CA ASP A 155 9.64 -3.15 27.49
C ASP A 155 9.83 -2.27 26.26
N LEU A 156 9.60 -2.83 25.07
CA LEU A 156 9.68 -2.15 23.79
C LEU A 156 8.46 -2.47 22.92
N GLN A 157 7.82 -1.43 22.43
CA GLN A 157 6.76 -1.46 21.43
C GLN A 157 7.28 -0.88 20.12
N LEU A 158 6.93 -1.49 18.99
CA LEU A 158 7.20 -0.98 17.66
C LEU A 158 5.92 -0.49 17.03
N LEU A 159 5.87 0.80 16.71
CA LEU A 159 4.84 1.40 15.88
C LEU A 159 5.29 1.36 14.41
N ILE A 160 4.56 0.63 13.59
CA ILE A 160 4.75 0.59 12.15
C ILE A 160 3.81 1.62 11.51
N GLY A 161 4.37 2.47 10.67
CA GLY A 161 3.59 3.51 10.01
C GLY A 161 4.15 3.92 8.67
N LYS A 162 3.58 4.99 8.12
CA LYS A 162 4.08 5.61 6.89
C LYS A 162 5.23 6.53 7.22
N SER A 163 6.26 6.52 6.38
CA SER A 163 7.21 7.63 6.33
C SER A 163 6.49 8.93 5.97
N ARG A 164 7.06 10.06 6.40
CA ARG A 164 6.58 11.39 6.05
C ARG A 164 6.78 11.71 4.56
N PHE A 165 7.85 11.20 3.97
CA PHE A 165 8.26 11.54 2.60
C PHE A 165 7.78 10.53 1.57
N GLN A 166 7.48 9.31 2.00
CA GLN A 166 7.12 8.21 1.11
C GLN A 166 5.60 7.95 1.09
N PHE A 167 5.04 7.81 -0.11
CA PHE A 167 3.68 7.34 -0.35
C PHE A 167 3.69 5.95 -0.97
N GLY A 168 3.39 4.94 -0.15
CA GLY A 168 3.47 3.54 -0.56
C GLY A 168 4.88 3.14 -0.97
N PHE A 169 4.98 2.12 -1.82
CA PHE A 169 6.25 1.63 -2.36
C PHE A 169 6.76 2.47 -3.53
N SER A 170 5.89 3.09 -4.33
CA SER A 170 6.26 3.69 -5.61
C SER A 170 7.17 4.92 -5.49
N THR A 171 6.98 5.76 -4.47
CA THR A 171 7.83 6.96 -4.29
C THR A 171 9.27 6.62 -3.90
N THR A 172 9.54 5.40 -3.44
CA THR A 172 10.91 4.94 -3.14
C THR A 172 11.79 4.87 -4.40
N PHE A 173 11.19 4.86 -5.59
CA PHE A 173 11.89 4.91 -6.88
C PHE A 173 12.14 6.35 -7.38
N SER A 174 11.59 7.36 -6.68
CA SER A 174 11.82 8.76 -7.05
C SER A 174 13.17 9.23 -6.53
N LYS A 175 14.06 9.65 -7.43
CA LYS A 175 15.35 10.23 -7.05
C LYS A 175 15.19 11.43 -6.11
N ALA A 176 14.25 12.32 -6.39
CA ALA A 176 14.06 13.54 -5.59
C ALA A 176 13.57 13.23 -4.16
N VAL A 177 12.78 12.16 -3.99
CA VAL A 177 12.33 11.72 -2.66
C VAL A 177 13.44 10.94 -1.96
N ALA A 178 14.20 10.12 -2.69
CA ALA A 178 15.36 9.40 -2.15
C ALA A 178 16.45 10.36 -1.63
N ASP A 179 16.61 11.55 -2.23
CA ASP A 179 17.52 12.58 -1.73
C ASP A 179 17.07 13.13 -0.34
N LEU A 180 15.80 12.94 0.05
CA LEU A 180 15.26 13.31 1.39
C LEU A 180 15.26 12.13 2.36
N GLU A 181 14.90 10.93 1.89
CA GLU A 181 14.86 9.70 2.68
C GLU A 181 15.09 8.50 1.73
N ASN A 182 16.30 7.94 1.76
CA ASN A 182 16.73 6.86 0.86
C ASN A 182 16.55 5.45 1.44
N GLU A 183 16.44 5.33 2.76
CA GLU A 183 16.27 4.05 3.44
C GLU A 183 15.25 4.12 4.57
N GLY A 184 14.68 2.95 4.90
CA GLY A 184 13.82 2.79 6.06
C GLY A 184 14.67 2.62 7.31
N VAL A 185 14.61 3.60 8.21
CA VAL A 185 15.31 3.57 9.50
C VAL A 185 14.34 3.26 10.64
N ILE A 186 14.85 2.62 11.68
CA ILE A 186 14.14 2.38 12.93
C ILE A 186 14.45 3.56 13.86
N GLU A 187 13.44 4.36 14.16
CA GLU A 187 13.57 5.48 15.09
C GLU A 187 13.40 4.99 16.53
N ILE A 188 14.36 5.36 17.39
CA ILE A 188 14.38 4.96 18.81
C ILE A 188 14.74 6.15 19.69
N SER A 189 14.34 6.10 20.96
CA SER A 189 14.74 7.11 21.95
C SER A 189 16.23 7.02 22.28
N ALA A 190 16.83 8.12 22.73
CA ALA A 190 18.23 8.14 23.17
C ALA A 190 18.49 7.19 24.36
N ASP A 191 17.53 7.08 25.28
CA ASP A 191 17.65 6.20 26.45
C ASP A 191 17.65 4.73 26.06
N ASP A 192 16.78 4.33 25.12
CA ASP A 192 16.72 2.94 24.67
C ASP A 192 17.90 2.61 23.76
N ALA A 193 18.38 3.56 22.96
CA ALA A 193 19.63 3.41 22.20
C ALA A 193 20.82 3.12 23.14
N ALA A 194 20.93 3.88 24.23
CA ALA A 194 21.96 3.70 25.24
C ALA A 194 21.84 2.33 25.95
N LYS A 195 20.63 1.92 26.34
CA LYS A 195 20.38 0.59 26.93
C LYS A 195 20.74 -0.55 25.99
N LEU A 196 20.50 -0.39 24.68
CA LEU A 196 20.82 -1.37 23.65
C LEU A 196 22.29 -1.30 23.18
N GLY A 197 23.05 -0.27 23.60
CA GLY A 197 24.44 -0.06 23.20
C GLY A 197 24.61 0.23 21.71
N VAL A 198 23.62 0.88 21.08
CA VAL A 198 23.60 1.25 19.67
C VAL A 198 23.70 2.76 19.48
N ALA A 199 24.56 3.19 18.57
CA ALA A 199 24.70 4.59 18.19
C ALA A 199 23.77 4.92 17.01
N ASP A 200 23.60 6.21 16.75
CA ASP A 200 22.94 6.69 15.54
C ASP A 200 23.62 6.14 14.27
N GLY A 201 22.83 5.69 13.30
CA GLY A 201 23.32 4.96 12.12
C GLY A 201 23.79 3.51 12.39
N GLY A 202 23.77 3.06 13.66
CA GLY A 202 24.00 1.66 14.02
C GLY A 202 22.89 0.74 13.51
N ARG A 203 23.02 -0.57 13.73
CA ARG A 203 22.01 -1.56 13.29
C ARG A 203 21.44 -2.33 14.48
N ILE A 204 20.14 -2.59 14.42
CA ILE A 204 19.46 -3.46 15.39
C ILE A 204 18.64 -4.52 14.67
N SER A 205 18.55 -5.68 15.30
CA SER A 205 17.61 -6.74 14.96
C SER A 205 16.37 -6.61 15.84
N LEU A 206 15.21 -6.53 15.20
CA LEU A 206 13.90 -6.53 15.84
C LEU A 206 13.26 -7.90 15.65
N THR A 207 12.79 -8.50 16.74
CA THR A 207 12.01 -9.74 16.72
C THR A 207 10.62 -9.47 17.29
N GLY A 208 9.60 -9.64 16.46
CA GLY A 208 8.19 -9.53 16.82
C GLY A 208 7.49 -10.89 16.77
N PRO A 209 6.16 -10.92 16.94
CA PRO A 209 5.37 -12.15 16.97
C PRO A 209 5.37 -12.93 15.64
N ALA A 210 5.53 -12.24 14.50
CA ALA A 210 5.45 -12.88 13.17
C ALA A 210 6.82 -13.21 12.54
N GLY A 211 7.90 -12.66 13.08
CA GLY A 211 9.23 -12.78 12.49
C GLY A 211 10.21 -11.73 13.00
N SER A 212 11.33 -11.60 12.32
CA SER A 212 12.38 -10.65 12.66
C SER A 212 12.85 -9.85 11.45
N THR A 213 13.37 -8.65 11.69
CA THR A 213 14.04 -7.84 10.67
C THR A 213 15.27 -7.15 11.24
N THR A 214 16.15 -6.65 10.39
CA THR A 214 17.32 -5.88 10.79
C THR A 214 17.37 -4.57 10.00
N GLY A 215 17.55 -3.45 10.69
CA GLY A 215 17.54 -2.13 10.08
C GLY A 215 18.53 -1.17 10.73
N SER A 216 18.83 -0.08 10.00
CA SER A 216 19.60 1.05 10.51
C SER A 216 18.78 1.80 11.56
N VAL A 217 19.45 2.34 12.57
CA VAL A 217 18.85 3.09 13.68
C VAL A 217 18.99 4.57 13.44
N LYS A 218 17.92 5.31 13.77
CA LYS A 218 17.96 6.75 13.93
C LYS A 218 17.60 7.11 15.36
N VAL A 219 18.54 7.72 16.09
CA VAL A 219 18.30 8.17 17.46
C VAL A 219 17.55 9.49 17.41
N SER A 220 16.35 9.51 17.99
CA SER A 220 15.45 10.67 17.95
C SER A 220 15.14 11.16 19.37
N THR A 221 15.20 12.48 19.55
CA THR A 221 14.78 13.14 20.79
C THR A 221 13.25 13.29 20.90
N GLN A 222 12.52 13.06 19.81
CA GLN A 222 11.05 13.13 19.77
C GLN A 222 10.41 11.77 20.06
N GLN A 223 11.20 10.70 20.02
CA GLN A 223 10.70 9.35 20.20
C GLN A 223 10.61 9.01 21.71
N PRO A 224 9.42 8.67 22.23
CA PRO A 224 9.28 8.30 23.64
C PRO A 224 10.08 7.04 24.00
N ALA A 225 10.59 6.99 25.23
CA ALA A 225 11.21 5.77 25.75
C ALA A 225 10.20 4.61 25.79
N GLY A 226 10.64 3.42 25.40
CA GLY A 226 9.82 2.22 25.26
C GLY A 226 9.05 2.12 23.93
N LEU A 227 9.09 3.14 23.07
CA LEU A 227 8.42 3.14 21.78
C LEU A 227 9.44 3.32 20.65
N MET A 228 9.46 2.38 19.71
CA MET A 228 10.19 2.46 18.45
C MET A 228 9.22 2.79 17.31
N PHE A 229 9.71 3.43 16.26
CA PHE A 229 8.95 3.65 15.03
C PHE A 229 9.71 3.12 13.83
N ALA A 230 9.01 2.55 12.85
CA ALA A 230 9.61 2.13 11.59
C ALA A 230 8.64 2.31 10.41
N PRO A 231 9.12 2.82 9.26
CA PRO A 231 8.30 2.96 8.07
C PRO A 231 8.13 1.62 7.35
N TYR A 232 6.92 1.30 6.88
CA TYR A 232 6.69 0.08 6.08
C TYR A 232 7.05 0.22 4.60
N ASN A 233 7.29 1.45 4.11
CA ASN A 233 7.47 1.75 2.69
C ASN A 233 8.67 1.02 2.05
N TYR A 234 9.66 0.61 2.84
CA TYR A 234 10.95 0.11 2.35
C TYR A 234 11.02 -1.41 2.36
N ALA A 235 11.07 -2.01 1.16
CA ALA A 235 11.23 -3.44 0.98
C ALA A 235 12.51 -4.00 1.63
N ALA A 236 13.60 -3.23 1.65
CA ALA A 236 14.85 -3.65 2.30
C ALA A 236 14.71 -3.79 3.82
N LEU A 237 13.94 -2.91 4.47
CA LEU A 237 13.65 -3.02 5.90
C LEU A 237 12.59 -4.10 6.18
N ASN A 238 11.61 -4.27 5.28
CA ASN A 238 10.52 -5.25 5.38
C ASN A 238 9.96 -5.37 6.81
N VAL A 239 9.65 -4.24 7.46
CA VAL A 239 9.26 -4.26 8.87
C VAL A 239 7.94 -4.98 9.10
N GLN A 240 7.08 -5.06 8.09
CA GLN A 240 5.81 -5.80 8.18
C GLN A 240 5.98 -7.29 8.51
N GLN A 241 7.16 -7.88 8.28
CA GLN A 241 7.41 -9.27 8.66
C GLN A 241 7.43 -9.51 10.17
N VAL A 242 7.63 -8.46 10.97
CA VAL A 242 7.64 -8.58 12.45
C VAL A 242 6.24 -8.50 13.05
N ALA A 243 5.29 -7.91 12.33
CA ALA A 243 3.94 -7.67 12.82
C ALA A 243 2.94 -8.77 12.43
N ALA A 244 2.05 -9.08 13.36
CA ALA A 244 0.89 -9.94 13.12
C ALA A 244 -0.26 -9.15 12.47
N ALA A 245 -1.19 -9.84 11.81
CA ALA A 245 -2.37 -9.20 11.24
C ALA A 245 -3.20 -8.44 12.30
N GLY A 246 -3.77 -7.30 11.89
CA GLY A 246 -4.75 -6.55 12.69
C GLY A 246 -4.18 -5.52 13.68
N SER A 247 -2.85 -5.37 13.78
CA SER A 247 -2.22 -4.30 14.57
C SER A 247 -1.01 -3.72 13.86
N ASN A 248 -0.85 -2.40 13.92
CA ASN A 248 0.37 -1.70 13.51
C ASN A 248 1.26 -1.32 14.72
N SER A 249 0.87 -1.71 15.94
CA SER A 249 1.68 -1.59 17.16
C SER A 249 1.95 -2.98 17.70
N VAL A 250 3.22 -3.34 17.85
CA VAL A 250 3.63 -4.70 18.21
C VAL A 250 4.74 -4.71 19.25
N ALA A 251 4.59 -5.57 20.26
CA ALA A 251 5.66 -5.83 21.21
C ALA A 251 6.85 -6.48 20.49
N VAL A 252 8.06 -5.96 20.73
CA VAL A 252 9.28 -6.45 20.08
C VAL A 252 10.40 -6.66 21.09
N LYS A 253 11.32 -7.58 20.74
CA LYS A 253 12.65 -7.65 21.34
C LYS A 253 13.63 -7.01 20.37
N ALA A 254 14.47 -6.12 20.88
CA ALA A 254 15.53 -5.49 20.11
C ALA A 254 16.89 -5.95 20.63
N ALA A 255 17.82 -6.21 19.71
CA ALA A 255 19.21 -6.49 20.03
C ALA A 255 20.12 -5.79 19.02
N LYS A 256 21.32 -5.40 19.44
CA LYS A 256 22.35 -4.90 18.54
C LYS A 256 22.70 -6.00 17.51
N ALA A 257 22.69 -5.63 16.23
CA ALA A 257 23.00 -6.53 15.13
C ALA A 257 24.50 -6.59 14.84
#